data_AF-A0A6N3GVX4-F1
#
_entry.id   AF-A0A6N3GVX4-F1
#
_cell.length_a   1.000
_cell.length_b   1.000
_cell.length_c   1.000
_cell.angle_alpha   90.00
_cell.angle_beta   90.00
_cell.angle_gamma   90.00
#
_symmetry.space_group_name_H-M   'P 1'
#
loop_
_entity.id
_entity.type
_entity.pdbx_description
1 polymer ?
#
loop_
_entity_poly.entity_id
_entity_poly.type
_entity_poly.pdbx_seq_one_letter_code
_entity_poly.pdbx_strand_id
1 'polypeptide(L)'
;MFSAKPVPLTPETDLDTDLSIDDLEAEELMEQYFSEFKVDKGNFNIKKYYPETPISWNIFKKTEPVLVPDFTIGMLIESAKAGRWLYD
;
A
#
# COMPACT_ATOMS: atom_id res chain seq x y z
N MET A 1 -16.29 17.84 14.03
CA MET A 1 -16.30 17.83 12.55
C MET A 1 -14.85 17.75 12.13
N PHE A 2 -14.36 16.57 11.76
CA PHE A 2 -12.99 16.42 11.27
C PHE A 2 -12.99 16.85 9.81
N SER A 3 -12.48 18.04 9.52
CA SER A 3 -12.16 18.41 8.14
C SER A 3 -10.73 17.94 7.91
N ALA A 4 -10.59 16.72 7.37
CA ALA A 4 -9.29 16.27 6.88
C ALA A 4 -8.87 17.27 5.79
N LYS A 5 -7.72 17.93 6.00
CA LYS A 5 -7.15 18.79 4.96
C LYS A 5 -6.88 17.89 3.74
N PRO A 6 -7.20 18.34 2.51
CA PRO A 6 -6.89 17.56 1.34
C PRO A 6 -5.38 17.29 1.29
N VAL A 7 -5.01 16.01 1.25
CA VAL A 7 -3.61 15.59 1.08
C VAL A 7 -3.29 15.71 -0.41
N PRO A 8 -2.26 16.49 -0.80
CA PRO A 8 -1.84 16.56 -2.20
C PRO A 8 -1.30 15.19 -2.62
N LEU A 9 -1.87 14.62 -3.67
CA LEU A 9 -1.39 13.35 -4.23
C LEU A 9 -0.18 13.62 -5.12
N THR A 10 0.95 13.03 -4.75
CA THR A 10 2.22 13.11 -5.48
C THR A 10 2.77 11.70 -5.71
N PRO A 11 3.72 11.48 -6.64
CA PRO A 11 4.34 10.17 -6.81
C PRO A 11 4.98 9.62 -5.54
N GLU A 12 5.43 10.48 -4.63
CA GLU A 12 6.05 10.08 -3.36
C GLU A 12 5.02 9.80 -2.27
N THR A 13 3.73 10.09 -2.51
CA THR A 13 2.67 9.85 -1.53
C THR A 13 2.53 8.36 -1.28
N ASP A 14 2.70 7.97 -0.03
CA ASP A 14 2.56 6.59 0.40
C ASP A 14 1.11 6.26 0.79
N LEU A 15 0.63 5.08 0.35
CA LEU A 15 -0.73 4.64 0.60
C LEU A 15 -0.99 4.40 2.10
N ASP A 16 -0.01 3.88 2.84
CA ASP A 16 -0.19 3.52 4.24
C ASP A 16 0.01 4.74 5.17
N THR A 17 1.08 5.50 4.97
CA THR A 17 1.56 6.46 5.97
C THR A 17 1.01 7.86 5.73
N ASP A 18 0.86 8.28 4.47
CA ASP A 18 0.31 9.59 4.14
C ASP A 18 -1.22 9.57 3.99
N LEU A 19 -1.77 8.46 3.49
CA LEU A 19 -3.21 8.32 3.23
C LEU A 19 -3.95 7.48 4.26
N SER A 20 -3.24 6.75 5.13
CA SER A 20 -3.84 5.89 6.16
C SER A 20 -4.77 4.81 5.59
N ILE A 21 -4.46 4.31 4.40
CA ILE A 21 -5.20 3.22 3.75
C ILE A 21 -4.83 1.91 4.46
N ASP A 22 -5.83 1.16 4.89
CA ASP A 22 -5.63 -0.14 5.51
C ASP A 22 -5.41 -1.28 4.48
N ASP A 23 -5.10 -2.48 4.96
CA ASP A 23 -4.76 -3.61 4.11
C ASP A 23 -5.92 -4.06 3.21
N LEU A 24 -7.16 -3.97 3.70
CA LEU A 24 -8.37 -4.30 2.94
C LEU A 24 -8.63 -3.26 1.86
N GLU A 25 -8.58 -1.97 2.21
CA GLU A 25 -8.74 -0.88 1.26
C GLU A 25 -7.65 -0.90 0.19
N ALA A 26 -6.41 -1.20 0.56
CA ALA A 26 -5.29 -1.31 -0.37
C ALA A 26 -5.43 -2.53 -1.31
N GLU A 27 -5.92 -3.67 -0.81
CA GLU A 27 -6.19 -4.84 -1.64
C GLU A 27 -7.28 -4.54 -2.68
N GLU A 28 -8.41 -3.94 -2.26
CA GLU A 28 -9.49 -3.53 -3.16
C GLU A 28 -9.01 -2.50 -4.21
N LEU A 29 -8.23 -1.50 -3.77
CA LEU A 29 -7.63 -0.50 -4.65
C LEU A 29 -6.76 -1.16 -5.73
N MET A 30 -5.91 -2.11 -5.33
CA MET A 30 -4.99 -2.76 -6.27
C MET A 30 -5.72 -3.67 -7.25
N GLU A 31 -6.76 -4.38 -6.83
CA GLU A 31 -7.62 -5.15 -7.74
C GLU A 31 -8.25 -4.27 -8.81
N GLN A 32 -8.80 -3.12 -8.41
CA GLN A 32 -9.35 -2.14 -9.35
C GLN A 32 -8.27 -1.56 -10.25
N TYR A 33 -7.11 -1.19 -9.71
CA TYR A 33 -5.98 -0.64 -10.45
C TYR A 33 -5.49 -1.60 -11.55
N PHE A 34 -5.25 -2.89 -11.22
CA PHE A 34 -4.80 -3.86 -12.22
C PHE A 34 -5.83 -4.05 -13.34
N SER A 35 -7.12 -4.06 -12.99
CA SER A 35 -8.22 -4.21 -13.93
C SER A 35 -8.41 -2.98 -14.84
N GLU A 36 -8.42 -1.78 -14.27
CA GLU A 36 -8.70 -0.52 -14.97
C GLU A 36 -7.55 -0.15 -15.91
N PHE A 37 -6.31 -0.20 -15.41
CA PHE A 37 -5.12 0.18 -16.17
C PHE A 37 -4.52 -0.96 -16.99
N LYS A 38 -5.14 -2.16 -16.97
CA LYS A 38 -4.67 -3.36 -17.69
C LYS A 38 -3.22 -3.73 -17.37
N VAL A 39 -2.87 -3.59 -16.09
CA VAL A 39 -1.53 -3.90 -15.59
C VAL A 39 -1.47 -5.37 -15.21
N ASP A 40 -0.48 -6.09 -15.75
CA ASP A 40 -0.24 -7.47 -15.33
C ASP A 40 0.19 -7.51 -13.85
N LYS A 41 -0.62 -8.18 -13.03
CA LYS A 41 -0.40 -8.33 -11.58
C LYS A 41 0.89 -9.10 -11.27
N GLY A 42 1.30 -10.03 -12.13
CA GLY A 42 2.47 -10.89 -11.88
C GLY A 42 2.42 -11.55 -10.50
N ASN A 43 3.49 -11.37 -9.71
CA ASN A 43 3.63 -11.91 -8.36
C ASN A 43 3.23 -10.92 -7.25
N PHE A 44 2.47 -9.85 -7.56
CA PHE A 44 2.06 -8.88 -6.56
C PHE A 44 1.38 -9.56 -5.36
N ASN A 45 1.85 -9.21 -4.17
CA ASN A 45 1.32 -9.69 -2.91
C ASN A 45 1.22 -8.51 -1.93
N ILE A 46 -0.01 -8.17 -1.53
CA ILE A 46 -0.29 -7.07 -0.61
C ILE A 46 0.43 -7.23 0.73
N LYS A 47 0.68 -8.48 1.16
CA LYS A 47 1.38 -8.78 2.42
C LYS A 47 2.84 -8.34 2.46
N LYS A 48 3.42 -7.96 1.31
CA LYS A 48 4.74 -7.32 1.24
C LYS A 48 4.72 -5.93 1.89
N TYR A 49 3.60 -5.22 1.74
CA TYR A 49 3.38 -3.86 2.23
C TYR A 49 2.60 -3.87 3.55
N TYR A 50 1.65 -4.79 3.69
CA TYR A 50 0.83 -4.98 4.89
C TYR A 50 1.06 -6.38 5.49
N PRO A 51 2.20 -6.63 6.14
CA PRO A 51 2.49 -7.93 6.72
C PRO A 51 1.57 -8.20 7.90
N GLU A 52 1.17 -9.46 8.07
CA GLU A 52 0.45 -9.89 9.26
C GLU A 52 1.33 -9.68 10.50
N THR A 53 0.98 -8.69 11.32
CA THR A 53 1.66 -8.51 12.61
C THR A 53 1.15 -9.56 13.59
N PRO A 54 2.02 -10.34 14.25
CA PRO A 54 1.58 -11.27 15.28
C PRO A 54 0.93 -10.48 16.42
N ILE A 55 -0.34 -10.77 16.71
CA ILE A 55 -1.09 -10.15 17.79
C ILE A 55 -0.41 -10.53 19.12
N SER A 56 0.40 -9.61 19.63
CA SER A 56 1.06 -9.73 20.92
C SER A 56 0.06 -9.36 22.02
N TRP A 57 -0.47 -10.36 22.73
CA TRP A 57 -1.27 -10.18 23.95
C TRP A 57 -0.45 -9.64 25.14
N ASN A 58 0.83 -9.31 24.94
CA ASN A 58 1.72 -8.88 25.99
C ASN A 58 1.81 -7.35 26.06
N ILE A 59 0.98 -6.76 26.92
CA ILE A 59 0.89 -5.33 27.27
C ILE A 59 2.22 -4.68 27.73
N PHE A 60 3.27 -5.47 27.99
CA PHE A 60 4.61 -4.99 28.37
C PHE A 60 5.67 -5.09 27.26
N LYS A 61 5.36 -5.71 26.12
CA LYS A 61 6.28 -5.78 24.98
C LYS A 61 5.88 -4.73 23.96
N LYS A 62 6.77 -3.77 23.71
CA LYS A 62 6.69 -2.95 22.50
C LYS A 62 6.88 -3.90 21.33
N THR A 63 5.84 -4.14 20.54
CA THR A 63 5.98 -4.83 19.26
C THR A 63 6.94 -3.99 18.42
N GLU A 64 8.04 -4.58 17.95
CA GLU A 64 8.94 -3.86 17.05
C GLU A 64 8.17 -3.52 15.77
N PRO A 65 8.28 -2.28 15.26
CA PRO A 65 7.65 -1.92 14.01
C PRO A 65 8.25 -2.78 12.90
N VAL A 66 7.39 -3.49 12.17
CA VAL A 66 7.80 -4.29 11.02
C VAL A 66 8.18 -3.31 9.92
N LEU A 67 9.45 -3.34 9.49
CA LEU A 67 9.88 -2.53 8.35
C LEU A 67 9.27 -3.12 7.08
N VAL A 68 8.45 -2.31 6.41
CA VAL A 68 7.84 -2.63 5.11
C VAL A 68 8.46 -1.76 4.03
N PRO A 69 8.53 -2.23 2.77
CA PRO A 69 8.90 -1.37 1.66
C PRO A 69 7.84 -0.28 1.44
N ASP A 70 8.25 0.84 0.84
CA ASP A 70 7.33 1.90 0.44
C ASP A 70 6.24 1.36 -0.50
N PHE A 71 5.05 1.93 -0.40
CA PHE A 71 3.92 1.61 -1.27
C PHE A 71 3.29 2.89 -1.81
N THR A 72 3.91 3.48 -2.82
CA THR A 72 3.59 4.84 -3.27
C THR A 72 2.80 4.90 -4.57
N ILE A 73 2.14 6.05 -4.79
CA ILE A 73 1.48 6.36 -6.08
C ILE A 73 2.47 6.27 -7.25
N GLY A 74 3.74 6.61 -7.05
CA GLY A 74 4.78 6.50 -8.07
C GLY A 74 4.98 5.06 -8.56
N MET A 75 4.89 4.07 -7.66
CA MET A 75 4.98 2.67 -8.03
C MET A 75 3.82 2.23 -8.93
N LEU A 76 2.62 2.73 -8.66
CA LEU A 76 1.44 2.51 -9.50
C LEU A 76 1.62 3.19 -10.87
N ILE A 77 2.10 4.44 -10.91
CA ILE A 77 2.35 5.15 -12.17
C ILE A 77 3.35 4.41 -13.05
N GLU A 78 4.50 4.00 -12.50
CA GLU A 78 5.54 3.33 -13.28
C GLU A 78 5.12 1.93 -13.72
N SER A 79 4.40 1.19 -12.87
CA SER A 79 3.85 -0.12 -13.25
C SER A 79 2.78 -0.01 -14.34
N ALA A 80 1.94 1.03 -14.31
CA ALA A 80 0.96 1.29 -15.35
C ALA A 80 1.62 1.63 -16.69
N LYS A 81 2.66 2.47 -16.67
CA LYS A 81 3.46 2.77 -17.88
C LYS A 81 4.13 1.51 -18.45
N ALA A 82 4.61 0.61 -17.59
CA ALA A 82 5.25 -0.63 -17.99
C ALA A 82 4.26 -1.74 -18.41
N GLY A 83 2.99 -1.61 -18.07
CA GLY A 83 1.95 -2.63 -18.29
C GLY A 83 2.06 -3.87 -17.40
N ARG A 84 2.92 -3.83 -16.37
CA ARG A 84 3.08 -4.92 -15.39
C ARG A 84 3.57 -4.37 -14.05
N TRP A 85 3.28 -5.09 -12.97
CA TRP A 85 3.88 -4.80 -11.66
C TRP A 85 5.40 -4.94 -11.72
N LEU A 86 6.12 -3.97 -11.15
CA LEU A 86 7.59 -3.88 -11.21
C LEU A 86 8.29 -4.19 -9.88
N TYR A 87 7.53 -4.39 -8.80
CA TYR A 87 8.05 -4.37 -7.42
C TYR A 87 7.74 -5.65 -6.65
N ASP A 88 7.82 -6.80 -7.31
CA ASP A 88 7.72 -8.14 -6.71
C ASP A 88 8.84 -8.44 -5.69
#